data_AF-A0A7C4YG67-F1
#
_entry.id   AF-A0A7C4YG67-F1
#
_cell.length_a   1.000
_cell.length_b   1.000
_cell.length_c   1.000
_cell.angle_alpha   90.00
_cell.angle_beta   90.00
_cell.angle_gamma   90.00
#
_symmetry.space_group_name_H-M   'P 1'
#
loop_
_entity.id
_entity.type
_entity.pdbx_description
1 polymer ?
#
loop_
_entity_poly.entity_id
_entity_poly.type
_entity_poly.pdbx_seq_one_letter_code
_entity_poly.pdbx_strand_id
1 'polypeptide(L)'
;MRNAITDVPGIKVGHASDLKGMTGCTVIICEKGAVCGMDIRGSASGTRQTDALSVNHIVEEIHAILLSGGSAFGLDAAQGVMSYLEEKGIGFDVGVRKIPIVPTACIFDLTFGDPYAKPTPEMGYEACASASEDVAEGSVGAGVGATVGKLFEIERAMKGGLGTSSILTPDGLIVGALCVVNAFGDVLDNITGKIIAGARKSKESFEFADTLRSMKEGHLKKGFGIANTTLG
;
A
#
# COMPACT_ATOMS: atom_id res chain seq x y z
N MET A 1 11.03 -20.74 -0.19
CA MET A 1 10.57 -19.36 -0.42
C MET A 1 9.08 -19.39 -0.64
N ARG A 2 8.37 -18.45 -0.03
CA ARG A 2 6.92 -18.26 -0.10
C ARG A 2 6.52 -17.44 -1.33
N ASN A 3 7.49 -16.91 -2.08
CA ASN A 3 7.28 -15.92 -3.13
C ASN A 3 6.64 -14.65 -2.56
N ALA A 4 7.17 -14.17 -1.43
CA ALA A 4 6.63 -13.04 -0.70
C ALA A 4 7.74 -12.18 -0.07
N ILE A 5 7.41 -10.92 0.26
CA ILE A 5 8.35 -9.98 0.89
C ILE A 5 8.95 -10.52 2.20
N THR A 6 8.22 -11.38 2.90
CA THR A 6 8.61 -12.07 4.13
C THR A 6 9.64 -13.19 3.93
N ASP A 7 10.00 -13.52 2.68
CA ASP A 7 11.19 -14.32 2.42
C ASP A 7 12.48 -13.59 2.83
N VAL A 8 12.45 -12.25 2.93
CA VAL A 8 13.52 -11.46 3.54
C VAL A 8 13.49 -11.69 5.07
N PRO A 9 14.54 -12.28 5.68
CA PRO A 9 14.50 -12.65 7.09
C PRO A 9 14.27 -11.45 8.02
N GLY A 10 13.34 -11.60 8.97
CA GLY A 10 13.01 -10.56 9.95
C GLY A 10 11.90 -9.60 9.51
N ILE A 11 11.38 -9.72 8.28
CA ILE A 11 10.20 -9.01 7.82
C ILE A 11 8.94 -9.83 8.15
N LYS A 12 7.93 -9.15 8.73
CA LYS A 12 6.58 -9.70 8.93
C LYS A 12 5.56 -8.77 8.28
N VAL A 13 4.45 -9.31 7.79
CA VAL A 13 3.35 -8.53 7.23
C VAL A 13 2.06 -8.90 7.92
N GLY A 14 1.27 -7.88 8.28
CA GLY A 14 -0.05 -8.06 8.87
C GLY A 14 -1.08 -7.11 8.30
N HIS A 15 -2.35 -7.49 8.43
CA HIS A 15 -3.47 -6.80 7.80
C HIS A 15 -4.60 -6.58 8.80
N ALA A 16 -5.31 -5.46 8.66
CA ALA A 16 -6.62 -5.25 9.25
C ALA A 16 -7.57 -4.74 8.16
N SER A 17 -8.74 -5.36 8.03
CA SER A 17 -9.66 -5.16 6.90
C SER A 17 -11.06 -4.79 7.40
N ASP A 18 -11.63 -3.73 6.85
CA ASP A 18 -13.06 -3.44 6.93
C ASP A 18 -13.70 -3.76 5.58
N LEU A 19 -14.24 -4.98 5.46
CA LEU A 19 -14.92 -5.44 4.26
C LEU A 19 -16.32 -4.83 4.08
N LYS A 20 -16.87 -4.14 5.08
CA LYS A 20 -18.15 -3.42 4.95
C LYS A 20 -17.92 -2.02 4.41
N GLY A 21 -16.96 -1.31 5.00
CA GLY A 21 -16.50 0.00 4.52
C GLY A 21 -15.65 -0.06 3.25
N MET A 22 -15.21 -1.25 2.85
CA MET A 22 -14.30 -1.52 1.72
C MET A 22 -12.97 -0.78 1.84
N THR A 23 -12.34 -0.84 3.01
CA THR A 23 -11.03 -0.24 3.29
C THR A 23 -10.21 -1.12 4.25
N GLY A 24 -9.00 -0.72 4.58
CA GLY A 24 -8.15 -1.42 5.53
C GLY A 24 -6.72 -0.89 5.53
N CYS A 25 -5.87 -1.50 6.34
CA CYS A 25 -4.45 -1.17 6.40
C CYS A 25 -3.58 -2.42 6.44
N THR A 26 -2.30 -2.24 6.10
CA THR A 26 -1.29 -3.29 6.06
C THR A 26 0.00 -2.75 6.64
N VAL A 27 0.56 -3.47 7.60
CA VAL A 27 1.82 -3.13 8.22
C VAL A 27 2.90 -4.11 7.77
N ILE A 28 4.08 -3.59 7.47
CA ILE A 28 5.30 -4.34 7.23
C ILE A 28 6.20 -4.06 8.43
N ILE A 29 6.47 -5.05 9.28
CA ILE A 29 7.24 -4.89 10.52
C ILE A 29 8.67 -5.38 10.31
N CYS A 30 9.63 -4.58 10.75
CA CYS A 30 11.05 -4.90 10.85
C CYS A 30 11.51 -4.65 12.30
N GLU A 31 11.23 -5.61 13.20
CA GLU A 31 11.39 -5.44 14.66
C GLU A 31 12.82 -5.09 15.09
N LYS A 32 13.82 -5.46 14.30
CA LYS A 32 15.24 -5.20 14.55
C LYS A 32 15.76 -3.89 13.96
N GLY A 33 14.90 -3.11 13.31
CA GLY A 33 15.31 -1.98 12.50
C GLY A 33 15.58 -2.36 11.05
N ALA A 34 15.31 -1.46 10.12
CA ALA A 34 15.74 -1.55 8.73
C ALA A 34 16.06 -0.15 8.18
N VAL A 35 17.17 -0.04 7.45
CA VAL A 35 17.48 1.16 6.65
C VAL A 35 16.39 1.33 5.59
N CYS A 36 15.85 2.55 5.48
CA CYS A 36 14.75 2.82 4.57
C CYS A 36 14.99 4.13 3.81
N GLY A 37 14.63 4.12 2.53
CA GLY A 37 14.52 5.30 1.69
C GLY A 37 13.13 5.37 1.06
N MET A 38 12.82 6.51 0.43
CA MET A 38 11.52 6.72 -0.21
C MET A 38 11.67 7.50 -1.52
N ASP A 39 10.87 7.12 -2.50
CA ASP A 39 10.70 7.86 -3.75
C ASP A 39 9.21 8.17 -3.99
N ILE A 40 8.86 9.46 -4.13
CA ILE A 40 7.50 9.91 -4.42
C ILE A 40 7.45 10.46 -5.84
N ARG A 41 6.70 9.78 -6.71
CA ARG A 41 6.48 10.20 -8.11
C ARG A 41 5.06 10.71 -8.39
N GLY A 42 4.09 10.30 -7.57
CA GLY A 42 2.70 10.78 -7.67
C GLY A 42 2.53 12.17 -7.05
N SER A 43 1.70 13.01 -7.65
CA SER A 43 1.48 14.39 -7.21
C SER A 43 0.48 14.54 -6.06
N ALA A 44 -0.24 13.47 -5.70
CA ALA A 44 -1.27 13.45 -4.66
C ALA A 44 -0.89 12.50 -3.52
N SER A 45 0.38 12.57 -3.08
CA SER A 45 0.90 11.74 -2.00
C SER A 45 0.28 12.15 -0.65
N GLY A 46 -0.28 11.18 0.08
CA GLY A 46 -0.61 11.33 1.50
C GLY A 46 0.34 10.48 2.33
N THR A 47 1.17 11.14 3.14
CA THR A 47 2.27 10.48 3.87
C THR A 47 2.43 11.04 5.29
N ARG A 48 3.02 10.23 6.18
CA ARG A 48 3.41 10.60 7.55
C ARG A 48 4.79 10.05 7.88
N GLN A 49 5.56 10.80 8.69
CA GLN A 49 6.92 10.43 9.17
C GLN A 49 7.97 10.18 8.09
N THR A 50 7.78 10.71 6.89
CA THR A 50 8.70 10.48 5.77
C THR A 50 9.98 11.31 5.83
N ASP A 51 9.99 12.42 6.57
CA ASP A 51 11.22 13.20 6.80
C ASP A 51 12.32 12.38 7.51
N ALA A 52 11.91 11.37 8.29
CA ALA A 52 12.83 10.44 8.95
C ALA A 52 13.61 9.55 7.97
N LEU A 53 13.19 9.49 6.70
CA LEU A 53 13.83 8.70 5.64
C LEU A 53 14.90 9.50 4.87
N SER A 54 15.12 10.75 5.25
CA SER A 54 16.21 11.56 4.70
C SER A 54 17.55 11.05 5.20
N VAL A 55 18.54 10.96 4.30
CA VAL A 55 19.93 10.62 4.65
C VAL A 55 20.58 11.59 5.65
N ASN A 56 19.98 12.78 5.83
CA ASN A 56 20.44 13.80 6.78
C ASN A 56 19.71 13.70 8.14
N HIS A 57 18.80 12.75 8.32
CA HIS A 57 18.05 12.58 9.55
C HIS A 57 18.87 11.78 10.57
N ILE A 58 18.64 12.01 11.87
CA ILE A 58 19.36 11.32 12.95
C ILE A 58 18.96 9.84 13.11
N VAL A 59 17.79 9.49 12.59
CA VAL A 59 17.29 8.11 12.59
C VAL A 59 17.85 7.40 11.38
N GLU A 60 18.55 6.29 11.60
CA GLU A 60 19.14 5.46 10.54
C GLU A 60 18.23 4.29 10.14
N GLU A 61 17.31 3.89 11.02
CA GLU A 61 16.46 2.71 10.86
C GLU A 61 15.00 2.98 11.22
N ILE A 62 14.09 2.38 10.45
CA ILE A 62 12.66 2.33 10.75
C ILE A 62 12.27 0.99 11.35
N HIS A 63 11.07 0.92 11.91
CA HIS A 63 10.61 -0.27 12.66
C HIS A 63 9.37 -0.91 12.05
N ALA A 64 8.60 -0.13 11.30
CA ALA A 64 7.53 -0.62 10.46
C ALA A 64 7.22 0.37 9.33
N ILE A 65 6.57 -0.10 8.28
CA ILE A 65 5.90 0.73 7.26
C ILE A 65 4.42 0.44 7.35
N LEU A 66 3.59 1.46 7.30
CA LEU A 66 2.13 1.32 7.23
C LEU A 66 1.62 1.78 5.86
N LEU A 67 0.89 0.91 5.19
CA LEU A 67 0.13 1.21 3.98
C LEU A 67 -1.35 1.21 4.35
N SER A 68 -2.09 2.23 3.93
CA SER A 68 -3.49 2.41 4.36
C SER A 68 -4.42 2.78 3.22
N GLY A 69 -5.68 2.35 3.30
CA GLY A 69 -6.81 3.00 2.63
C GLY A 69 -7.22 4.31 3.32
N GLY A 70 -8.39 4.85 2.99
CA GLY A 70 -9.01 5.99 3.66
C GLY A 70 -8.40 7.35 3.32
N SER A 71 -7.54 7.44 2.29
CA SER A 71 -6.80 8.68 1.97
C SER A 71 -6.04 9.22 3.20
N ALA A 72 -5.85 10.53 3.29
CA ALA A 72 -5.16 11.19 4.39
C ALA A 72 -5.74 10.85 5.78
N PHE A 73 -7.02 10.50 5.89
CA PHE A 73 -7.62 10.08 7.16
C PHE A 73 -7.06 8.74 7.65
N GLY A 74 -6.68 7.84 6.74
CA GLY A 74 -6.09 6.55 7.11
C GLY A 74 -4.68 6.66 7.72
N LEU A 75 -4.04 7.82 7.62
CA LEU A 75 -2.75 8.07 8.30
C LEU A 75 -2.88 8.01 9.83
N ASP A 76 -4.10 8.11 10.37
CA ASP A 76 -4.38 7.95 11.81
C ASP A 76 -4.08 6.53 12.30
N ALA A 77 -4.19 5.51 11.45
CA ALA A 77 -3.85 4.13 11.81
C ALA A 77 -2.38 3.96 12.24
N ALA A 78 -1.49 4.88 11.85
CA ALA A 78 -0.10 4.89 12.30
C ALA A 78 0.03 4.98 13.83
N GLN A 79 -0.93 5.61 14.51
CA GLN A 79 -0.94 5.69 15.97
C GLN A 79 -0.99 4.30 16.62
N GLY A 80 -1.81 3.39 16.09
CA GLY A 80 -1.90 2.03 16.61
C GLY A 80 -0.64 1.22 16.40
N VAL A 81 -0.01 1.39 15.24
CA VAL A 81 1.29 0.76 14.94
C VAL A 81 2.36 1.25 15.92
N MET A 82 2.40 2.56 16.18
CA MET A 82 3.32 3.14 17.16
C MET A 82 3.06 2.58 18.56
N SER A 83 1.81 2.51 19.01
CA SER A 83 1.46 1.94 20.33
C SER A 83 1.88 0.48 20.45
N TYR A 84 1.62 -0.35 19.44
CA TYR A 84 2.05 -1.76 19.43
C TYR A 84 3.58 -1.91 19.57
N LEU A 85 4.35 -1.11 18.82
CA LEU A 85 5.82 -1.16 18.85
C LEU A 85 6.38 -0.61 20.17
N GLU A 86 5.78 0.46 20.69
CA GLU A 86 6.12 1.04 22.00
C GLU A 86 5.97 0.02 23.13
N GLU A 87 4.82 -0.68 23.18
CA GLU A 87 4.54 -1.73 24.18
C GLU A 87 5.58 -2.87 24.15
N LYS A 88 6.16 -3.14 22.98
CA LYS A 88 7.21 -4.15 22.79
C LYS A 88 8.63 -3.62 23.00
N GLY A 89 8.79 -2.33 23.30
CA GLY A 89 10.11 -1.72 23.45
C GLY A 89 10.90 -1.74 22.13
N ILE A 90 10.24 -1.55 21.00
CA ILE A 90 10.82 -1.46 19.66
C ILE A 90 10.77 0.01 19.22
N GLY A 91 11.91 0.55 18.79
CA GLY A 91 12.01 1.95 18.40
C GLY A 91 13.43 2.49 18.48
N PHE A 92 13.61 3.70 17.95
CA PHE A 92 14.85 4.46 18.03
C PHE A 92 15.10 4.86 19.49
N ASP A 93 16.25 4.45 20.03
CA ASP A 93 16.60 4.70 21.42
C ASP A 93 17.11 6.13 21.61
N VAL A 94 16.35 6.93 22.36
CA VAL A 94 16.72 8.31 22.72
C VAL A 94 17.33 8.40 24.13
N GLY A 95 17.76 7.28 24.70
CA GLY A 95 18.38 7.15 26.03
C GLY A 95 17.39 7.07 27.18
N VAL A 96 16.23 7.73 27.08
CA VAL A 96 15.17 7.70 28.12
C VAL A 96 13.99 6.81 27.77
N ARG A 97 13.81 6.52 26.48
CA ARG A 97 12.78 5.62 25.94
C ARG A 97 13.10 5.29 24.49
N LYS A 98 12.38 4.33 23.94
CA LYS A 98 12.40 4.05 22.50
C LYS A 98 11.21 4.72 21.81
N ILE A 99 11.45 5.24 20.61
CA ILE A 99 10.46 5.93 19.78
C ILE A 99 10.29 5.14 18.47
N PRO A 100 9.15 4.47 18.25
CA PRO A 100 8.88 3.81 16.98
C PRO A 100 8.91 4.80 15.81
N ILE A 101 9.53 4.39 14.71
CA ILE A 101 9.59 5.18 13.47
C ILE A 101 8.78 4.41 12.43
N VAL A 102 7.64 4.99 12.03
CA VAL A 102 6.62 4.32 11.23
C VAL A 102 6.22 5.21 10.04
N PRO A 103 7.05 5.27 8.98
CA PRO A 103 6.64 5.90 7.74
C PRO A 103 5.33 5.29 7.24
N THR A 104 4.41 6.14 6.84
CA THR A 104 3.07 5.73 6.43
C THR A 104 2.71 6.38 5.11
N ALA A 105 2.03 5.64 4.24
CA ALA A 105 1.45 6.16 3.00
C ALA A 105 0.03 5.62 2.79
N CYS A 106 -0.81 6.39 2.10
CA CYS A 106 -2.21 6.03 1.87
C CYS A 106 -2.61 5.99 0.40
N ILE A 107 -3.57 5.12 0.06
CA ILE A 107 -4.33 5.16 -1.18
C ILE A 107 -5.65 5.90 -0.98
N PHE A 108 -6.21 6.42 -2.07
CA PHE A 108 -7.57 6.94 -2.11
C PHE A 108 -8.55 5.86 -2.59
N ASP A 109 -9.36 5.33 -1.68
CA ASP A 109 -10.38 4.28 -1.92
C ASP A 109 -11.82 4.73 -1.57
N LEU A 110 -12.00 5.98 -1.15
CA LEU A 110 -13.29 6.55 -0.71
C LEU A 110 -14.39 6.53 -1.79
N THR A 111 -14.03 6.40 -3.07
CA THR A 111 -14.99 6.28 -4.19
C THR A 111 -15.44 4.85 -4.48
N PHE A 112 -14.81 3.86 -3.87
CA PHE A 112 -15.17 2.44 -4.03
C PHE A 112 -15.97 1.92 -2.83
N GLY A 113 -15.59 2.36 -1.63
CA GLY A 113 -16.23 1.98 -0.37
C GLY A 113 -17.20 3.00 0.22
N ASP A 114 -17.44 2.86 1.51
CA ASP A 114 -18.10 3.91 2.30
C ASP A 114 -17.10 5.07 2.48
N PRO A 115 -17.41 6.29 1.99
CA PRO A 115 -16.51 7.44 2.09
C PRO A 115 -16.25 7.91 3.54
N TYR A 116 -16.99 7.40 4.53
CA TYR A 116 -16.78 7.68 5.95
C TYR A 116 -16.02 6.57 6.69
N ALA A 117 -15.91 5.38 6.10
CA ALA A 117 -15.07 4.31 6.63
C ALA A 117 -13.59 4.62 6.36
N LYS A 118 -12.76 4.41 7.38
CA LYS A 118 -11.32 4.67 7.32
C LYS A 118 -10.58 3.78 8.30
N PRO A 119 -9.33 3.39 7.99
CA PRO A 119 -8.47 2.71 8.94
C PRO A 119 -8.25 3.57 10.19
N THR A 120 -8.45 2.97 11.36
CA THR A 120 -8.33 3.64 12.67
C THR A 120 -7.04 3.22 13.39
N PRO A 121 -6.65 3.90 14.48
CA PRO A 121 -5.57 3.42 15.35
C PRO A 121 -5.76 1.96 15.77
N GLU A 122 -6.98 1.54 16.13
CA GLU A 122 -7.26 0.15 16.52
C GLU A 122 -6.95 -0.82 15.38
N MET A 123 -7.36 -0.50 14.15
CA MET A 123 -7.01 -1.31 12.97
C MET A 123 -5.49 -1.37 12.74
N GLY A 124 -4.77 -0.26 12.96
CA GLY A 124 -3.30 -0.25 12.87
C GLY A 124 -2.65 -1.19 13.89
N TYR A 125 -3.17 -1.23 15.12
CA TYR A 125 -2.72 -2.16 16.15
C TYR A 125 -3.06 -3.61 15.79
N GLU A 126 -4.29 -3.87 15.33
CA GLU A 126 -4.73 -5.20 14.88
C GLU A 126 -3.89 -5.72 13.72
N ALA A 127 -3.53 -4.87 12.76
CA ALA A 127 -2.63 -5.22 11.66
C ALA A 127 -1.26 -5.65 12.20
N CYS A 128 -0.73 -4.98 13.23
CA CYS A 128 0.51 -5.43 13.87
C CYS A 128 0.35 -6.76 14.60
N ALA A 129 -0.76 -6.94 15.32
CA ALA A 129 -1.05 -8.18 16.04
C ALA A 129 -1.22 -9.38 15.10
N SER A 130 -1.71 -9.17 13.87
CA SER A 130 -1.87 -10.20 12.86
C SER A 130 -0.62 -10.48 12.02
N ALA A 131 0.48 -9.74 12.26
CA ALA A 131 1.67 -9.83 11.41
C ALA A 131 2.37 -11.20 11.48
N SER A 132 2.60 -11.80 10.30
CA SER A 132 3.21 -13.12 10.17
C SER A 132 4.14 -13.22 8.95
N GLU A 133 4.76 -14.38 8.74
CA GLU A 133 5.53 -14.67 7.52
C GLU A 133 4.64 -15.05 6.33
N ASP A 134 3.38 -15.43 6.56
CA ASP A 134 2.44 -15.76 5.50
C ASP A 134 1.66 -14.50 5.11
N VAL A 135 1.80 -14.09 3.84
CA VAL A 135 1.23 -12.85 3.33
C VAL A 135 0.00 -13.17 2.49
N ALA A 136 -1.16 -12.68 2.90
CA ALA A 136 -2.37 -12.78 2.10
C ALA A 136 -2.33 -11.73 0.96
N GLU A 137 -2.86 -12.09 -0.21
CA GLU A 137 -2.92 -11.21 -1.38
C GLU A 137 -4.37 -10.89 -1.79
N GLY A 138 -4.53 -9.90 -2.67
CA GLY A 138 -5.81 -9.48 -3.22
C GLY A 138 -6.52 -8.44 -2.36
N SER A 139 -7.78 -8.73 -1.98
CA SER A 139 -8.65 -7.78 -1.28
C SER A 139 -8.50 -7.89 0.23
N VAL A 140 -7.29 -7.63 0.73
CA VAL A 140 -6.93 -7.70 2.15
C VAL A 140 -6.18 -6.45 2.57
N GLY A 141 -6.37 -6.02 3.82
CA GLY A 141 -5.71 -4.84 4.38
C GLY A 141 -5.90 -3.59 3.51
N ALA A 142 -4.80 -2.90 3.17
CA ALA A 142 -4.83 -1.74 2.28
C ALA A 142 -5.29 -2.08 0.84
N GLY A 143 -5.25 -3.36 0.45
CA GLY A 143 -5.75 -3.86 -0.82
C GLY A 143 -7.28 -3.95 -0.91
N VAL A 144 -8.03 -3.87 0.19
CA VAL A 144 -9.50 -4.00 0.18
C VAL A 144 -10.14 -2.95 -0.73
N GLY A 145 -9.78 -1.69 -0.55
CA GLY A 145 -10.34 -0.56 -1.30
C GLY A 145 -9.69 -0.30 -2.67
N ALA A 146 -8.59 -0.99 -2.97
CA ALA A 146 -7.78 -0.73 -4.14
C ALA A 146 -8.48 -1.08 -5.47
N THR A 147 -8.41 -0.17 -6.44
CA THR A 147 -9.00 -0.31 -7.78
C THR A 147 -8.08 0.22 -8.87
N VAL A 148 -8.27 -0.22 -10.11
CA VAL A 148 -7.45 0.15 -11.30
C VAL A 148 -8.32 0.55 -12.49
N GLY A 149 -7.76 1.28 -13.46
CA GLY A 149 -8.45 1.61 -14.70
C GLY A 149 -9.57 2.64 -14.55
N LYS A 150 -9.24 3.82 -14.01
CA LYS A 150 -10.21 4.81 -13.50
C LYS A 150 -10.55 5.94 -14.46
N LEU A 151 -10.14 5.84 -15.73
CA LEU A 151 -10.39 6.87 -16.74
C LEU A 151 -11.90 7.17 -16.86
N PHE A 152 -12.73 6.13 -16.78
CA PHE A 152 -14.18 6.22 -16.89
C PHE A 152 -14.87 6.00 -15.53
N GLU A 153 -14.23 6.49 -14.47
CA GLU A 153 -14.69 6.41 -13.07
C GLU A 153 -14.84 4.97 -12.54
N ILE A 154 -15.33 4.83 -11.31
CA ILE A 154 -15.33 3.55 -10.60
C ILE A 154 -16.24 2.49 -11.25
N GLU A 155 -17.29 2.91 -11.97
CA GLU A 155 -18.24 2.00 -12.62
C GLU A 155 -17.59 1.12 -13.69
N ARG A 156 -16.50 1.59 -14.30
CA ARG A 156 -15.74 0.88 -15.33
C ARG A 156 -14.34 0.48 -14.86
N ALA A 157 -13.96 0.85 -13.64
CA ALA A 157 -12.75 0.35 -13.00
C ALA A 157 -12.86 -1.15 -12.73
N MET A 158 -11.72 -1.76 -12.43
CA MET A 158 -11.60 -3.12 -11.93
C MET A 158 -10.99 -3.14 -10.54
N LYS A 159 -11.17 -4.27 -9.85
CA LYS A 159 -10.55 -4.51 -8.56
C LYS A 159 -9.03 -4.55 -8.74
N GLY A 160 -8.33 -3.74 -7.96
CA GLY A 160 -6.89 -3.86 -7.73
C GLY A 160 -6.64 -4.72 -6.50
N GLY A 161 -5.59 -4.47 -5.75
CA GLY A 161 -5.36 -5.18 -4.50
C GLY A 161 -3.95 -5.07 -3.98
N LEU A 162 -3.66 -5.87 -2.98
CA LEU A 162 -2.32 -6.11 -2.49
C LEU A 162 -1.71 -7.31 -3.23
N GLY A 163 -0.44 -7.23 -3.61
CA GLY A 163 0.31 -8.36 -4.12
C GLY A 163 1.73 -8.38 -3.56
N THR A 164 2.36 -9.54 -3.57
CA THR A 164 3.74 -9.72 -3.11
C THR A 164 4.50 -10.70 -3.99
N SER A 165 5.83 -10.60 -4.00
CA SER A 165 6.70 -11.48 -4.75
C SER A 165 8.11 -11.45 -4.14
N SER A 166 8.93 -12.46 -4.42
CA SER A 166 10.34 -12.44 -4.05
C SER A 166 11.21 -13.16 -5.07
N ILE A 167 12.50 -12.81 -5.08
CA ILE A 167 13.53 -13.52 -5.82
C ILE A 167 14.73 -13.80 -4.92
N LEU A 168 15.36 -14.95 -5.14
CA LEU A 168 16.66 -15.30 -4.58
C LEU A 168 17.68 -15.26 -5.71
N THR A 169 18.71 -14.45 -5.53
CA THR A 169 19.83 -14.34 -6.46
C THR A 169 20.81 -15.51 -6.28
N PRO A 170 21.66 -15.80 -7.28
CA PRO A 170 22.66 -16.88 -7.18
C PRO A 170 23.67 -16.72 -6.04
N ASP A 171 23.96 -15.48 -5.61
CA ASP A 171 24.87 -15.14 -4.52
C ASP A 171 24.20 -15.09 -3.14
N GLY A 172 22.90 -15.39 -3.05
CA GLY A 172 22.19 -15.57 -1.78
C GLY A 172 21.40 -14.34 -1.31
N LEU A 173 21.46 -13.21 -2.03
CA LEU A 173 20.63 -12.03 -1.74
C LEU A 173 19.17 -12.33 -2.06
N ILE A 174 18.28 -12.02 -1.11
CA ILE A 174 16.83 -12.11 -1.25
C ILE A 174 16.27 -10.71 -1.46
N VAL A 175 15.48 -10.53 -2.51
CA VAL A 175 14.74 -9.29 -2.77
C VAL A 175 13.25 -9.60 -2.72
N GLY A 176 12.54 -8.91 -1.83
CA GLY A 176 11.09 -9.03 -1.67
C GLY A 176 10.39 -7.75 -2.10
N ALA A 177 9.17 -7.86 -2.63
CA ALA A 177 8.32 -6.73 -3.00
C ALA A 177 6.89 -6.95 -2.48
N LEU A 178 6.23 -5.86 -2.09
CA LEU A 178 4.81 -5.83 -1.76
C LEU A 178 4.21 -4.54 -2.31
N CYS A 179 3.11 -4.64 -3.04
CA CYS A 179 2.47 -3.49 -3.67
C CYS A 179 0.97 -3.43 -3.36
N VAL A 180 0.45 -2.22 -3.12
CA VAL A 180 -0.99 -1.92 -3.10
C VAL A 180 -1.35 -1.15 -4.37
N VAL A 181 -2.02 -1.83 -5.29
CA VAL A 181 -2.25 -1.35 -6.66
C VAL A 181 -3.60 -0.65 -6.76
N ASN A 182 -3.59 0.68 -6.58
CA ASN A 182 -4.75 1.57 -6.69
C ASN A 182 -4.65 2.51 -7.91
N ALA A 183 -4.12 1.99 -9.01
CA ALA A 183 -3.69 2.79 -10.17
C ALA A 183 -4.84 3.56 -10.84
N PHE A 184 -4.52 4.70 -11.44
CA PHE A 184 -5.39 5.36 -12.40
C PHE A 184 -5.41 4.60 -13.73
N GLY A 185 -4.25 4.15 -14.18
CA GLY A 185 -4.07 3.43 -15.45
C GLY A 185 -4.42 1.95 -15.38
N ASP A 186 -4.07 1.26 -16.46
CA ASP A 186 -4.23 -0.19 -16.59
C ASP A 186 -2.97 -0.94 -16.10
N VAL A 187 -3.17 -2.18 -15.67
CA VAL A 187 -2.11 -3.13 -15.35
C VAL A 187 -1.80 -3.96 -16.60
N LEU A 188 -0.53 -3.97 -16.98
CA LEU A 188 -0.03 -4.67 -18.15
C LEU A 188 0.80 -5.89 -17.72
N ASP A 189 0.63 -6.99 -18.43
CA ASP A 189 1.57 -8.11 -18.39
C ASP A 189 2.90 -7.66 -19.00
N ASN A 190 4.00 -7.81 -18.26
CA ASN A 190 5.30 -7.26 -18.63
C ASN A 190 5.99 -8.03 -19.78
N ILE A 191 5.51 -9.23 -20.12
CA ILE A 191 6.07 -10.05 -21.20
C ILE A 191 5.33 -9.80 -22.51
N THR A 192 4.00 -9.84 -22.47
CA THR A 192 3.12 -9.75 -23.65
C THR A 192 2.66 -8.33 -23.94
N GLY A 193 2.76 -7.41 -22.98
CA GLY A 193 2.25 -6.04 -23.08
C GLY A 193 0.72 -5.95 -23.07
N LYS A 194 0.01 -7.04 -22.82
CA LYS A 194 -1.46 -7.07 -22.80
C LYS A 194 -1.98 -6.51 -21.48
N ILE A 195 -3.12 -5.82 -21.54
CA ILE A 195 -3.85 -5.42 -20.35
C ILE A 195 -4.40 -6.67 -19.65
N ILE A 196 -4.17 -6.79 -18.35
CA ILE A 196 -4.66 -7.88 -17.49
C ILE A 196 -5.69 -7.40 -16.46
N ALA A 197 -5.68 -6.12 -16.10
CA ALA A 197 -6.71 -5.46 -15.32
C ALA A 197 -6.71 -3.96 -15.68
N GLY A 198 -7.87 -3.33 -15.80
CA GLY A 198 -7.90 -1.95 -16.26
C GLY A 198 -9.31 -1.43 -16.53
N ALA A 199 -9.38 -0.32 -17.26
CA ALA A 199 -10.64 0.32 -17.58
C ALA A 199 -11.43 -0.56 -18.54
N ARG A 200 -12.66 -0.91 -18.16
CA ARG A 200 -13.55 -1.75 -18.98
C ARG A 200 -14.26 -0.91 -20.04
N LYS A 201 -14.68 -1.48 -21.18
CA LYS A 201 -15.42 -0.75 -22.24
C LYS A 201 -16.79 -0.26 -21.80
N SER A 202 -17.46 -1.02 -20.93
CA SER A 202 -18.69 -0.66 -20.24
C SER A 202 -18.72 -1.32 -18.86
N LYS A 203 -19.72 -1.01 -18.03
CA LYS A 203 -19.86 -1.56 -16.68
C LYS A 203 -20.02 -3.09 -16.68
N GLU A 204 -20.59 -3.66 -17.73
CA GLU A 204 -20.84 -5.09 -17.87
C GLU A 204 -19.81 -5.81 -18.76
N SER A 205 -18.90 -5.05 -19.41
CA SER A 205 -17.92 -5.62 -20.33
C SER A 205 -16.73 -6.24 -19.60
N PHE A 206 -16.24 -7.37 -20.12
CA PHE A 206 -14.94 -7.94 -19.75
C PHE A 206 -13.80 -7.46 -20.64
N GLU A 207 -14.09 -6.64 -21.66
CA GLU A 207 -13.08 -6.08 -22.56
C GLU A 207 -12.53 -4.77 -22.01
N PHE A 208 -11.24 -4.54 -22.25
CA PHE A 208 -10.56 -3.32 -21.86
C PHE A 208 -10.78 -2.20 -22.88
N ALA A 209 -11.01 -1.00 -22.37
CA ALA A 209 -11.08 0.24 -23.14
C ALA A 209 -9.70 0.77 -23.54
N ASP A 210 -8.62 0.26 -22.90
CA ASP A 210 -7.26 0.77 -23.03
C ASP A 210 -7.18 2.25 -22.65
N THR A 211 -6.79 2.51 -21.40
CA THR A 211 -6.71 3.85 -20.82
C THR A 211 -5.78 4.74 -21.63
N LEU A 212 -4.61 4.24 -22.05
CA LEU A 212 -3.63 5.01 -22.82
C LEU A 212 -4.21 5.41 -24.18
N ARG A 213 -4.80 4.46 -24.90
CA ARG A 213 -5.42 4.71 -26.19
C ARG A 213 -6.60 5.67 -26.08
N SER A 214 -7.49 5.44 -25.11
CA SER A 214 -8.64 6.29 -24.85
C SER A 214 -8.24 7.74 -24.57
N MET A 215 -7.16 7.96 -23.80
CA MET A 215 -6.64 9.31 -23.56
C MET A 215 -6.11 9.97 -24.85
N LYS A 216 -5.42 9.22 -25.72
CA LYS A 216 -4.96 9.72 -27.02
C LYS A 216 -6.12 10.08 -27.95
N GLU A 217 -7.25 9.39 -27.82
CA GLU A 217 -8.50 9.69 -28.53
C GLU A 217 -9.28 10.87 -27.92
N GLY A 218 -8.76 11.48 -26.84
CA GLY A 218 -9.31 12.70 -26.23
C GLY A 218 -10.25 12.44 -25.05
N HIS A 219 -10.35 11.21 -24.56
CA HIS A 219 -11.11 10.93 -23.34
C HIS A 219 -10.38 11.48 -22.11
N LEU A 220 -11.09 12.27 -21.31
CA LEU A 220 -10.62 12.83 -20.05
C LEU A 220 -11.51 12.36 -18.91
N LYS A 221 -10.89 12.10 -17.74
CA LYS A 221 -11.61 11.86 -16.50
C LYS A 221 -12.43 13.11 -16.14
N LYS A 222 -13.67 12.94 -15.69
CA LYS A 222 -14.57 14.06 -15.37
C LYS A 222 -14.56 14.43 -13.88
N GLY A 223 -14.21 13.48 -13.00
CA GLY A 223 -14.11 13.68 -11.56
C GLY A 223 -12.76 14.25 -11.08
N PHE A 224 -12.58 14.30 -9.75
CA PHE A 224 -11.37 14.81 -9.11
C PHE A 224 -10.10 14.13 -9.65
N GLY A 225 -9.21 14.95 -10.23
CA GLY A 225 -7.79 14.69 -10.52
C GLY A 225 -7.45 13.45 -11.36
N ILE A 226 -6.47 13.58 -12.26
CA ILE A 226 -5.73 12.43 -12.78
C ILE A 226 -4.67 12.09 -11.71
N ALA A 227 -5.07 11.36 -10.67
CA ALA A 227 -4.17 10.93 -9.61
C ALA A 227 -3.96 9.41 -9.71
N ASN A 228 -2.74 9.01 -10.03
CA ASN A 228 -2.29 7.63 -9.95
C ASN A 228 -1.70 7.38 -8.56
N THR A 229 -2.19 6.37 -7.84
CA THR A 229 -1.59 5.96 -6.57
C THR A 229 -1.32 4.47 -6.59
N THR A 230 -0.06 4.10 -6.42
CA THR A 230 0.38 2.73 -6.14
C THR A 230 1.44 2.86 -5.06
N LEU A 231 1.31 2.05 -4.01
CA LEU A 231 2.27 2.01 -2.92
C LEU A 231 3.07 0.71 -3.09
N GLY A 232 4.40 0.77 -2.96
CA GLY A 232 5.29 -0.39 -3.06
C GLY A 232 6.72 -0.04 -2.70
#